data_AF-A0A6P6WXU4-F1
#
_entry.id   AF-A0A6P6WXU4-F1
#
_cell.length_a   1.000
_cell.length_b   1.000
_cell.length_c   1.000
_cell.angle_alpha   90.00
_cell.angle_beta   90.00
_cell.angle_gamma   90.00
#
_symmetry.space_group_name_H-M   'P 1'
#
loop_
_entity.id
_entity.type
_entity.pdbx_description
1 polymer ?
#
loop_
_entity_poly.entity_id
_entity_poly.type
_entity_poly.pdbx_seq_one_letter_code
_entity_poly.pdbx_strand_id
1 'polypeptide(L)'
;MEAVDEEKAREKWLMNLSASLLGDGHKSFLAATARCLVSENPDLVRVCLTTVAWLSSALVSLSEAEFQLSAFSALITGLKGCLENELVEHKILASMSLLNFSKFPECRLLLMTMAEDIAASLESLAEVTWTAKELYSKICT
;
A
#
# COMPACT_ATOMS: atom_id res chain seq x y z
N MET A 1 -31.21 4.04 2.53
CA MET A 1 -30.81 5.43 2.80
C MET A 1 -29.79 5.46 3.94
N GLU A 2 -30.13 4.97 5.12
CA GLU A 2 -29.26 4.94 6.32
C GLU A 2 -27.90 4.23 6.11
N ALA A 3 -27.87 3.06 5.47
CA ALA A 3 -26.62 2.32 5.23
C ALA A 3 -25.59 3.07 4.35
N VAL A 4 -26.07 3.90 3.41
CA VAL A 4 -25.22 4.69 2.51
C VAL A 4 -24.60 5.89 3.25
N ASP A 5 -25.34 6.46 4.20
CA ASP A 5 -24.84 7.57 5.01
C ASP A 5 -23.80 7.09 6.03
N GLU A 6 -23.96 5.90 6.60
CA GLU A 6 -22.95 5.29 7.46
C GLU A 6 -21.65 4.97 6.71
N GLU A 7 -21.74 4.47 5.47
CA GLU A 7 -20.56 4.18 4.65
C GLU A 7 -19.75 5.43 4.35
N LYS A 8 -20.41 6.51 3.92
CA LYS A 8 -19.76 7.81 3.71
C LYS A 8 -19.15 8.37 4.99
N ALA A 9 -19.83 8.21 6.13
CA ALA A 9 -19.31 8.64 7.41
C ALA A 9 -18.03 7.87 7.79
N ARG A 10 -18.01 6.55 7.55
CA ARG A 10 -16.80 5.72 7.74
C ARG A 10 -15.68 6.16 6.81
N GLU A 11 -15.93 6.33 5.52
CA GLU A 11 -14.91 6.79 4.56
C GLU A 11 -14.30 8.13 4.97
N LYS A 12 -15.14 9.10 5.34
CA LYS A 12 -14.69 10.40 5.82
C LYS A 12 -13.85 10.29 7.09
N TRP A 13 -14.25 9.42 8.02
CA TRP A 13 -13.48 9.18 9.24
C TRP A 13 -12.12 8.56 8.95
N LEU A 14 -12.05 7.55 8.07
CA LEU A 14 -10.79 6.90 7.68
C LEU A 14 -9.87 7.90 6.98
N MET A 15 -10.41 8.73 6.07
CA MET A 15 -9.68 9.79 5.40
C MET A 15 -9.08 10.80 6.38
N ASN A 16 -9.87 11.28 7.35
CA ASN A 16 -9.39 12.20 8.38
C ASN A 16 -8.30 11.57 9.26
N LEU A 17 -8.47 10.29 9.62
CA LEU A 17 -7.45 9.56 10.38
C LEU A 17 -6.16 9.44 9.57
N SER A 18 -6.23 9.09 8.28
CA SER A 18 -5.06 9.03 7.40
C SER A 18 -4.34 10.37 7.33
N ALA A 19 -5.06 11.47 7.14
CA ALA A 19 -4.48 12.81 7.15
C ALA A 19 -3.78 13.12 8.48
N SER A 20 -4.38 12.76 9.62
CA SER A 20 -3.77 12.96 10.94
C SER A 20 -2.51 12.12 11.16
N LEU A 21 -2.46 10.89 10.63
CA LEU A 21 -1.28 10.02 10.75
C LEU A 21 -0.12 10.48 9.86
N LEU A 22 -0.42 11.12 8.74
CA LEU A 22 0.57 11.57 7.76
C LEU A 22 1.02 13.01 7.98
N GLY A 23 0.14 13.85 8.52
CA GLY A 23 0.35 15.28 8.77
C GLY A 23 0.96 15.62 10.13
N ASP A 24 1.45 14.63 10.90
CA ASP A 24 2.01 14.84 12.25
C ASP A 24 3.33 15.65 12.27
N GLY A 25 3.83 16.08 11.11
CA GLY A 25 5.06 16.86 10.94
C GLY A 25 6.37 16.09 11.23
N HIS A 26 6.29 14.98 11.96
CA HIS A 26 7.42 14.15 12.37
C HIS A 26 7.57 12.86 11.55
N LYS A 27 6.59 12.53 10.69
CA LYS A 27 6.52 11.28 9.91
C LYS A 27 6.70 10.04 10.78
N SER A 28 6.32 10.14 12.06
CA SER A 28 6.68 9.15 13.08
C SER A 28 5.99 7.82 12.82
N PHE A 29 4.73 7.88 12.38
CA PHE A 29 3.92 6.74 12.05
C PHE A 29 4.46 5.96 10.85
N LEU A 30 4.74 6.65 9.73
CA LEU A 30 5.29 6.02 8.53
C LEU A 30 6.67 5.40 8.80
N ALA A 31 7.54 6.11 9.52
CA ALA A 31 8.86 5.61 9.86
C ALA A 31 8.80 4.38 10.80
N ALA A 32 7.88 4.36 11.76
CA ALA A 32 7.64 3.18 12.60
C ALA A 32 7.11 2.01 11.76
N THR A 33 6.14 2.27 10.88
CA THR A 33 5.54 1.25 10.01
C THR A 33 6.58 0.64 9.06
N ALA A 34 7.42 1.47 8.44
CA ALA A 34 8.49 1.01 7.55
C ALA A 34 9.49 0.09 8.28
N ARG A 35 9.84 0.40 9.53
CA ARG A 35 10.70 -0.47 10.35
C ARG A 35 10.03 -1.80 10.67
N CYS A 36 8.73 -1.80 10.94
CA CYS A 36 7.99 -3.02 11.23
C CYS A 36 7.83 -3.93 10.01
N LEU A 37 7.74 -3.37 8.78
CA LEU A 37 7.66 -4.16 7.55
C LEU A 37 8.91 -5.00 7.27
N VAL A 38 10.06 -4.61 7.81
CA VAL A 38 11.33 -5.35 7.68
C VAL A 38 11.68 -6.15 8.95
N SER A 39 10.72 -6.31 9.87
CA SER A 39 10.91 -7.10 11.08
C SER A 39 10.96 -8.59 10.79
N GLU A 40 11.73 -9.33 11.59
CA GLU A 40 11.74 -10.80 11.57
C GLU A 40 10.47 -11.42 12.18
N ASN A 41 9.61 -10.62 12.83
CA ASN A 41 8.35 -11.11 13.38
C ASN A 41 7.24 -11.08 12.31
N PRO A 42 6.80 -12.25 11.78
CA PRO A 42 5.81 -12.30 10.71
C PRO A 42 4.44 -11.77 11.13
N ASP A 43 4.06 -11.92 12.41
CA ASP A 43 2.77 -11.40 12.90
C ASP A 43 2.76 -9.88 12.93
N LEU A 44 3.87 -9.26 13.35
CA LEU A 44 4.02 -7.81 13.30
C LEU A 44 3.99 -7.31 11.86
N VAL A 45 4.71 -7.98 10.95
CA VAL A 45 4.70 -7.64 9.52
C VAL A 45 3.27 -7.71 8.96
N ARG A 46 2.50 -8.76 9.27
CA ARG A 46 1.10 -8.91 8.83
C ARG A 46 0.21 -7.77 9.32
N VAL A 47 0.30 -7.40 10.60
CA VAL A 47 -0.48 -6.29 11.17
C VAL A 47 -0.11 -4.97 10.48
N CYS A 48 1.18 -4.74 10.23
CA CYS A 48 1.64 -3.56 9.52
C CYS A 48 1.18 -3.54 8.06
N LEU A 49 1.29 -4.66 7.34
CA LEU A 49 0.80 -4.79 5.96
C LEU A 49 -0.72 -4.56 5.86
N THR A 50 -1.49 -5.10 6.80
CA THR A 50 -2.94 -4.86 6.88
C THR A 50 -3.24 -3.37 7.07
N THR A 51 -2.49 -2.72 7.96
CA THR A 51 -2.59 -1.28 8.22
C THR A 51 -2.22 -0.46 6.98
N VAL A 52 -1.16 -0.84 6.27
CA VAL A 52 -0.72 -0.16 5.03
C VAL A 52 -1.71 -0.37 3.88
N ALA A 53 -2.30 -1.56 3.74
CA ALA A 53 -3.33 -1.84 2.74
C ALA A 53 -4.57 -0.96 2.96
N TRP A 54 -4.99 -0.81 4.22
CA TRP A 54 -6.05 0.13 4.58
C TRP A 54 -5.65 1.59 4.29
N LEU A 55 -4.50 2.04 4.79
CA LEU A 55 -4.04 3.42 4.64
C LEU A 55 -3.90 3.82 3.17
N SER A 56 -3.29 2.97 2.35
CA SER A 56 -3.14 3.19 0.90
C SER A 56 -4.48 3.28 0.19
N SER A 57 -5.49 2.53 0.63
CA SER A 57 -6.85 2.64 0.09
C SER A 57 -7.51 3.96 0.49
N ALA A 58 -7.35 4.41 1.73
CA ALA A 58 -7.90 5.68 2.22
C ALA A 58 -7.23 6.89 1.57
N LEU A 59 -5.94 6.78 1.24
CA LEU A 59 -5.18 7.81 0.52
C LEU A 59 -5.75 8.12 -0.86
N VAL A 60 -6.47 7.19 -1.50
CA VAL A 60 -7.12 7.40 -2.81
C VAL A 60 -8.17 8.51 -2.73
N SER A 61 -8.79 8.67 -1.56
CA SER A 61 -9.80 9.69 -1.29
C SER A 61 -9.22 11.03 -0.83
N LEU A 62 -7.92 11.10 -0.54
CA LEU A 62 -7.24 12.35 -0.20
C LEU A 62 -6.82 13.09 -1.47
N SER A 63 -7.04 14.40 -1.53
CA SER A 63 -6.64 15.24 -2.67
C SER A 63 -5.17 15.67 -2.62
N GLU A 64 -4.43 15.32 -1.57
CA GLU A 64 -3.08 15.81 -1.31
C GLU A 64 -2.00 14.83 -1.82
N ALA A 65 -1.47 15.13 -3.00
CA ALA A 65 -0.43 14.32 -3.66
C ALA A 65 0.85 14.14 -2.81
N GLU A 66 1.18 15.13 -1.97
CA GLU A 66 2.35 15.09 -1.10
C GLU A 66 2.27 13.95 -0.06
N PHE A 67 1.08 13.70 0.49
CA PHE A 67 0.87 12.61 1.44
C PHE A 67 1.02 11.25 0.79
N GLN A 68 0.48 11.09 -0.42
CA GLN A 68 0.54 9.84 -1.19
C GLN A 68 2.00 9.51 -1.53
N LEU A 69 2.74 10.49 -2.06
CA LEU A 69 4.14 10.31 -2.43
C LEU A 69 5.04 10.08 -1.21
N SER A 70 4.82 10.81 -0.11
CA SER A 70 5.59 10.61 1.12
C SER A 70 5.33 9.24 1.74
N ALA A 71 4.08 8.77 1.75
CA ALA A 71 3.74 7.44 2.23
C ALA A 71 4.35 6.35 1.34
N PHE A 72 4.24 6.48 0.03
CA PHE A 72 4.85 5.56 -0.93
C PHE A 72 6.35 5.46 -0.71
N SER A 73 7.05 6.60 -0.69
CA SER A 73 8.51 6.66 -0.55
C SER A 73 9.00 6.02 0.76
N ALA A 74 8.25 6.17 1.85
CA ALA A 74 8.60 5.58 3.14
C ALA A 74 8.41 4.06 3.18
N LEU A 75 7.42 3.54 2.45
CA LEU A 75 6.97 2.15 2.59
C LEU A 75 7.46 1.21 1.48
N ILE A 76 7.86 1.75 0.32
CA ILE A 76 8.13 0.97 -0.89
C ILE A 76 9.17 -0.14 -0.70
N THR A 77 10.26 0.14 0.00
CA THR A 77 11.32 -0.86 0.27
C THR A 77 10.77 -2.05 1.07
N GLY A 78 9.98 -1.78 2.12
CA GLY A 78 9.37 -2.82 2.94
C GLY A 78 8.31 -3.61 2.17
N LEU A 79 7.49 -2.92 1.37
CA LEU A 79 6.47 -3.56 0.51
C LEU A 79 7.09 -4.47 -0.55
N LYS A 80 8.20 -4.05 -1.17
CA LYS A 80 8.96 -4.87 -2.11
C LYS A 80 9.48 -6.15 -1.42
N GLY A 81 10.13 -6.03 -0.27
CA GLY A 81 10.61 -7.20 0.48
C GLY A 81 9.49 -8.15 0.91
N CYS A 82 8.30 -7.61 1.25
CA CYS A 82 7.13 -8.43 1.56
C CYS A 82 6.53 -9.14 0.34
N LEU A 83 6.63 -8.53 -0.84
CA LEU A 83 6.16 -9.13 -2.09
C LEU A 83 7.05 -10.29 -2.56
N GLU A 84 8.34 -10.25 -2.21
CA GLU A 84 9.32 -11.31 -2.46
C GLU A 84 9.33 -12.38 -1.35
N ASN A 85 8.46 -12.27 -0.34
CA ASN A 85 8.39 -13.19 0.79
C ASN A 85 7.72 -14.53 0.42
N GLU A 86 8.03 -15.60 1.15
CA GLU A 86 7.41 -16.92 1.00
C GLU A 86 5.94 -16.96 1.49
N LEU A 87 5.57 -16.08 2.43
CA LEU A 87 4.23 -16.02 2.99
C LEU A 87 3.25 -15.37 2.00
N VAL A 88 2.40 -16.18 1.37
CA VAL A 88 1.41 -15.74 0.38
C VAL A 88 0.55 -14.58 0.87
N GLU A 89 0.09 -14.61 2.13
CA GLU A 89 -0.69 -13.52 2.72
C GLU A 89 0.05 -12.17 2.68
N HIS A 90 1.37 -12.17 2.96
CA HIS A 90 2.19 -10.96 2.91
C HIS A 90 2.31 -10.43 1.48
N LYS A 91 2.54 -11.33 0.51
CA LYS A 91 2.58 -10.97 -0.91
C LYS A 91 1.26 -10.33 -1.36
N ILE A 92 0.12 -10.89 -0.94
CA ILE A 92 -1.21 -10.37 -1.27
C ILE A 92 -1.39 -8.95 -0.72
N LEU A 93 -1.15 -8.74 0.58
CA LEU A 93 -1.32 -7.43 1.20
C LEU A 93 -0.35 -6.39 0.64
N ALA A 94 0.89 -6.79 0.33
CA ALA A 94 1.88 -5.94 -0.34
C ALA A 94 1.41 -5.54 -1.75
N SER A 95 0.98 -6.52 -2.56
CA SER A 95 0.46 -6.29 -3.92
C SER A 95 -0.76 -5.35 -3.91
N MET A 96 -1.68 -5.52 -2.96
CA MET A 96 -2.85 -4.66 -2.80
C MET A 96 -2.45 -3.23 -2.45
N SER A 97 -1.49 -3.06 -1.56
CA SER A 97 -0.96 -1.74 -1.19
C SER A 97 -0.31 -1.03 -2.37
N LEU A 98 0.52 -1.75 -3.13
CA LEU A 98 1.18 -1.22 -4.33
C LEU A 98 0.17 -0.90 -5.44
N LEU A 99 -0.88 -1.73 -5.61
CA LEU A 99 -1.99 -1.43 -6.52
C LEU A 99 -2.70 -0.14 -6.13
N ASN A 100 -2.97 0.07 -4.85
CA ASN A 100 -3.56 1.33 -4.37
C ASN A 100 -2.64 2.53 -4.67
N PHE A 101 -1.34 2.41 -4.43
CA PHE A 101 -0.39 3.47 -4.80
C PHE A 101 -0.30 3.70 -6.31
N SER A 102 -0.44 2.66 -7.14
CA SER A 102 -0.41 2.79 -8.62
C SER A 102 -1.54 3.65 -9.21
N LYS A 103 -2.58 3.94 -8.40
CA LYS A 103 -3.66 4.87 -8.78
C LYS A 103 -3.16 6.31 -8.87
N PHE A 104 -2.06 6.66 -8.18
CA PHE A 104 -1.43 7.97 -8.24
C PHE A 104 -0.35 8.00 -9.33
N PRO A 105 -0.38 8.95 -10.29
CA PRO A 105 0.57 9.00 -11.40
C PRO A 105 2.04 8.98 -10.99
N GLU A 106 2.42 9.75 -9.98
CA GLU A 106 3.79 9.88 -9.50
C GLU A 106 4.29 8.56 -8.88
N CYS A 107 3.45 7.92 -8.07
CA CYS A 107 3.77 6.62 -7.48
C CYS A 107 3.82 5.52 -8.56
N ARG A 108 2.93 5.56 -9.56
CA ARG A 108 2.93 4.61 -10.67
C ARG A 108 4.20 4.72 -11.50
N LEU A 109 4.66 5.94 -11.78
CA LEU A 109 5.91 6.15 -12.51
C LEU A 109 7.09 5.53 -11.75
N LEU A 110 7.16 5.73 -10.43
CA LEU A 110 8.19 5.11 -9.59
C LEU A 110 8.06 3.57 -9.57
N LEU A 111 6.84 3.03 -9.49
CA LEU A 111 6.63 1.58 -9.58
C LEU A 111 7.11 0.99 -10.91
N MET A 112 6.89 1.68 -12.03
CA MET A 112 7.40 1.25 -13.34
C MET A 112 8.93 1.17 -13.37
N THR A 113 9.64 2.06 -12.66
CA THR A 113 11.12 2.03 -12.60
C THR A 113 11.70 0.81 -11.88
N MET A 114 10.87 0.12 -11.07
CA MET A 114 11.26 -1.08 -10.33
C MET A 114 10.45 -2.31 -10.77
N ALA A 115 9.73 -2.23 -11.90
CA ALA A 115 8.85 -3.29 -12.36
C ALA A 115 9.60 -4.60 -12.58
N GLU A 116 10.81 -4.54 -13.15
CA GLU A 116 11.67 -5.71 -13.38
C GLU A 116 11.99 -6.46 -12.07
N ASP A 117 12.21 -5.73 -10.98
CA ASP A 117 12.55 -6.32 -9.69
C ASP A 117 11.40 -7.13 -9.08
N ILE A 118 10.16 -6.71 -9.32
CA ILE A 118 8.96 -7.29 -8.69
C ILE A 118 8.10 -8.13 -9.64
N ALA A 119 8.43 -8.13 -10.94
CA ALA A 119 7.63 -8.79 -11.98
C ALA A 119 7.43 -10.28 -11.70
N ALA A 120 8.49 -11.04 -11.39
CA ALA A 120 8.39 -12.48 -11.14
C ALA A 120 7.50 -12.80 -9.92
N SER A 121 7.62 -12.00 -8.85
CA SER A 121 6.79 -12.14 -7.65
C SER A 121 5.32 -11.84 -7.94
N LEU A 122 5.03 -10.88 -8.82
CA LEU A 122 3.68 -10.55 -9.25
C LEU A 122 3.09 -11.56 -10.24
N GLU A 123 3.88 -12.06 -11.19
CA GLU A 123 3.44 -13.04 -12.19
C GLU A 123 2.95 -14.32 -11.51
N SER A 124 3.75 -14.88 -10.59
CA SER A 124 3.36 -16.04 -9.79
C SER A 124 2.09 -15.78 -8.96
N LEU A 125 1.92 -14.57 -8.43
CA LEU A 125 0.76 -14.20 -7.62
C LEU A 125 -0.49 -13.87 -8.47
N ALA A 126 -0.31 -13.47 -9.73
CA ALA A 126 -1.37 -13.12 -10.67
C ALA A 126 -2.17 -14.34 -11.14
N GLU A 127 -1.61 -15.55 -11.01
CA GLU A 127 -2.33 -16.81 -11.24
C GLU A 127 -3.49 -17.01 -10.26
N VAL A 128 -3.34 -16.48 -9.03
CA VAL A 128 -4.27 -16.75 -7.92
C VAL A 128 -4.94 -15.51 -7.35
N THR A 129 -4.49 -14.30 -7.71
CA THR A 129 -5.10 -13.05 -7.26
C THR A 129 -5.33 -12.04 -8.37
N TRP A 130 -6.50 -11.40 -8.32
CA TRP A 130 -6.84 -10.31 -9.24
C TRP A 130 -5.98 -9.06 -8.98
N THR A 131 -5.61 -8.79 -7.73
CA THR A 131 -4.82 -7.60 -7.36
C THR A 131 -3.44 -7.61 -8.00
N ALA A 132 -2.74 -8.75 -7.98
CA ALA A 132 -1.43 -8.88 -8.61
C ALA A 132 -1.53 -8.77 -10.14
N LYS A 133 -2.57 -9.39 -10.73
CA LYS A 133 -2.83 -9.29 -12.17
C LYS A 133 -3.05 -7.84 -12.63
N GLU A 134 -3.88 -7.10 -11.89
CA GLU A 134 -4.16 -5.70 -12.18
C GLU A 134 -2.89 -4.84 -12.00
N LEU A 135 -2.14 -5.02 -10.91
CA LEU A 135 -0.90 -4.28 -10.68
C LEU A 135 0.13 -4.54 -11.78
N TYR A 136 0.37 -5.81 -12.12
CA TYR A 136 1.28 -6.21 -13.19
C TYR A 136 0.93 -5.51 -14.52
N SER A 137 -0.36 -5.50 -14.88
CA SER A 137 -0.83 -4.84 -16.10
C SER A 137 -0.60 -3.32 -16.12
N LYS A 138 -0.47 -2.68 -14.96
CA LYS A 138 -0.27 -1.23 -14.84
C LYS A 138 1.19 -0.81 -14.88
N ILE A 139 2.12 -1.71 -14.56
CA ILE A 139 3.53 -1.33 -14.34
C ILE A 139 4.52 -2.08 -15.24
N CYS A 140 4.12 -3.19 -15.86
CA CYS A 140 4.98 -4.02 -16.71
C CYS A 140 4.67 -3.91 -18.22
N THR A 141 3.95 -2.87 -18.65
CA THR A 141 3.62 -2.55 -20.05
C THR A 141 4.39 -1.34 -20.54
#